data_AF-A0A9P9CM29-F1
#
_entry.id   AF-A0A9P9CM29-F1
#
_cell.length_a   1.000
_cell.length_b   1.000
_cell.length_c   1.000
_cell.angle_alpha   90.00
_cell.angle_beta   90.00
_cell.angle_gamma   90.00
#
_symmetry.space_group_name_H-M   'P 1'
#
loop_
_entity.id
_entity.type
_entity.pdbx_description
1 polymer ?
#
loop_
_entity_poly.entity_id
_entity_poly.type
_entity_poly.pdbx_seq_one_letter_code
_entity_poly.pdbx_strand_id
1 'polypeptide(L)'
;MTVTFYFVRSACRLACSGLQQADALGAAFACKSLNAIYASPLKRAHSTALALAAGQPCPPPMTVLPDLREQYFGIAEGKRFACSGVIDLQREIFPVQRGRTDSFPEGESRDDVRARGERVLSDIFMRHIWEARGRRPGEVRVAVVSHGVCIAELVEAFLGRVPQFLRRDNCWFRGVHNTAFHELEVGLEEEMFGVADLLDGLPFDCHAPLDIKVQDVNNHWTPSENPAQSKITAYLAGNTRAIECDGP
;
A
#
# COMPACT_ATOMS: atom_id res chain seq x y z
N MET A 1 -16.48 -8.53 4.24
CA MET A 1 -15.37 -8.01 3.40
C MET A 1 -15.84 -7.84 1.98
N THR A 2 -15.97 -6.60 1.58
CA THR A 2 -16.76 -6.17 0.42
C THR A 2 -15.91 -5.50 -0.65
N VAL A 3 -14.75 -4.95 -0.28
CA VAL A 3 -13.82 -4.31 -1.21
C VAL A 3 -12.48 -5.03 -1.23
N THR A 4 -11.94 -5.29 -2.41
CA THR A 4 -10.56 -5.76 -2.59
C THR A 4 -9.66 -4.59 -2.96
N PHE A 5 -8.68 -4.28 -2.11
CA PHE A 5 -7.65 -3.28 -2.37
C PHE A 5 -6.37 -3.94 -2.87
N TYR A 6 -5.81 -3.37 -3.94
CA TYR A 6 -4.51 -3.73 -4.50
C TYR A 6 -3.50 -2.60 -4.24
N PHE A 7 -2.57 -2.78 -3.30
CA PHE A 7 -1.50 -1.81 -3.05
C PHE A 7 -0.29 -2.13 -3.90
N VAL A 8 -0.11 -1.40 -4.99
CA VAL A 8 0.88 -1.67 -6.04
C VAL A 8 2.08 -0.75 -5.88
N ARG A 9 3.28 -1.33 -5.75
CA ARG A 9 4.52 -0.55 -5.78
C ARG A 9 4.88 -0.17 -7.21
N SER A 10 5.17 1.11 -7.43
CA SER A 10 5.58 1.64 -8.75
C SER A 10 6.79 0.90 -9.33
N ALA A 11 6.84 0.77 -10.65
CA ALA A 11 8.01 0.25 -11.35
C ALA A 11 9.24 1.17 -11.19
N CYS A 12 10.45 0.60 -11.28
CA CYS A 12 11.66 1.41 -11.31
C CYS A 12 11.84 2.05 -12.68
N ARG A 13 11.82 3.38 -12.75
CA ARG A 13 11.94 4.13 -14.03
C ARG A 13 13.35 4.10 -14.64
N LEU A 14 14.38 3.72 -13.87
CA LEU A 14 15.79 3.84 -14.27
C LEU A 14 16.30 2.67 -15.12
N ALA A 15 15.51 1.62 -15.35
CA ALA A 15 15.89 0.47 -16.16
C ALA A 15 14.88 0.26 -17.29
N CYS A 16 15.35 -0.19 -18.47
CA CYS A 16 14.47 -0.57 -19.59
C CYS A 16 13.39 -1.60 -19.19
N SER A 17 13.63 -2.37 -18.14
CA SER A 17 12.67 -3.32 -17.56
C SER A 17 11.47 -2.67 -16.88
N GLY A 18 11.54 -1.39 -16.48
CA GLY A 18 10.47 -0.74 -15.72
C GLY A 18 9.14 -0.58 -16.48
N LEU A 19 9.21 -0.30 -17.78
CA LEU A 19 8.02 -0.24 -18.63
C LEU A 19 7.46 -1.65 -18.88
N GLN A 20 8.33 -2.61 -19.19
CA GLN A 20 7.93 -4.01 -19.38
C GLN A 20 7.27 -4.60 -18.13
N GLN A 21 7.78 -4.26 -16.94
CA GLN A 21 7.19 -4.65 -15.67
C GLN A 21 5.80 -4.02 -15.47
N ALA A 22 5.63 -2.75 -15.84
CA ALA A 22 4.33 -2.09 -15.76
C ALA A 22 3.31 -2.69 -16.74
N ASP A 23 3.74 -3.00 -17.97
CA ASP A 23 2.87 -3.63 -18.98
C ASP A 23 2.49 -5.06 -18.59
N ALA A 24 3.44 -5.85 -18.08
CA ALA A 24 3.18 -7.20 -17.56
C ALA A 24 2.19 -7.16 -16.39
N LEU A 25 2.32 -6.18 -15.50
CA LEU A 25 1.37 -5.96 -14.42
C LEU A 25 -0.03 -5.62 -14.97
N GLY A 26 -0.11 -4.74 -15.97
CA GLY A 26 -1.36 -4.40 -16.66
C GLY A 26 -2.06 -5.65 -17.23
N ALA A 27 -1.30 -6.51 -17.91
CA ALA A 27 -1.81 -7.78 -18.44
C ALA A 27 -2.29 -8.74 -17.33
N ALA A 28 -1.56 -8.83 -16.21
CA ALA A 28 -1.95 -9.66 -15.07
C ALA A 28 -3.24 -9.17 -14.40
N PHE A 29 -3.53 -7.88 -14.48
CA PHE A 29 -4.75 -7.28 -13.95
C PHE A 29 -5.91 -7.27 -14.95
N ALA A 30 -5.73 -7.69 -16.20
CA ALA A 30 -6.78 -7.67 -17.23
C ALA A 30 -8.00 -8.51 -16.86
N CYS A 31 -7.82 -9.60 -16.09
CA CYS A 31 -8.91 -10.44 -15.58
C CYS A 31 -9.50 -9.94 -14.26
N LYS A 32 -8.89 -8.93 -13.64
CA LYS A 32 -9.34 -8.29 -12.39
C LYS A 32 -9.99 -6.96 -12.74
N SER A 33 -11.30 -6.95 -13.00
CA SER A 33 -12.03 -5.72 -13.30
C SER A 33 -11.93 -4.72 -12.14
N LEU A 34 -11.15 -3.68 -12.33
CA LEU A 34 -10.94 -2.60 -11.37
C LEU A 34 -12.09 -1.58 -11.47
N ASN A 35 -12.56 -1.10 -10.33
CA ASN A 35 -13.59 -0.05 -10.24
C ASN A 35 -12.97 1.35 -10.12
N ALA A 36 -11.77 1.46 -9.55
CA ALA A 36 -11.05 2.71 -9.41
C ALA A 36 -9.53 2.48 -9.33
N ILE A 37 -8.77 3.45 -9.82
CA ILE A 37 -7.31 3.51 -9.68
C ILE A 37 -6.94 4.82 -8.97
N TYR A 38 -6.16 4.73 -7.92
CA TYR A 38 -5.56 5.87 -7.24
C TYR A 38 -4.05 5.82 -7.39
N ALA A 39 -3.41 6.94 -7.72
CA ALA A 39 -1.98 6.96 -8.00
C ALA A 39 -1.29 8.14 -7.35
N SER A 40 -0.03 7.95 -6.95
CA SER A 40 0.81 9.09 -6.58
C SER A 40 1.12 9.98 -7.81
N PRO A 41 1.36 11.29 -7.61
CA PRO A 41 1.75 12.20 -8.69
C PRO A 41 3.16 11.92 -9.25
N LEU A 42 4.00 11.16 -8.55
CA LEU A 42 5.35 10.86 -9.01
C LEU A 42 5.32 9.99 -10.28
N LYS A 43 6.06 10.41 -11.31
CA LYS A 43 6.05 9.84 -12.67
C LYS A 43 6.09 8.32 -12.72
N ARG A 44 6.86 7.66 -11.85
CA ARG A 44 6.96 6.20 -11.80
C ARG A 44 5.64 5.53 -11.42
N ALA A 45 4.96 6.01 -10.38
CA ALA A 45 3.68 5.48 -9.94
C ALA A 45 2.58 5.81 -10.95
N HIS A 46 2.57 7.04 -11.45
CA HIS A 46 1.62 7.46 -12.47
C HIS A 46 1.73 6.62 -13.75
N SER A 47 2.95 6.32 -14.22
CA SER A 47 3.15 5.48 -15.40
C SER A 47 2.69 4.03 -15.17
N THR A 48 2.95 3.47 -13.98
CA THR A 48 2.44 2.14 -13.60
C THR A 48 0.90 2.12 -13.53
N ALA A 49 0.27 3.18 -13.03
CA ALA A 49 -1.18 3.31 -12.99
C ALA A 49 -1.80 3.40 -14.40
N LEU A 50 -1.15 4.11 -15.33
CA LEU A 50 -1.57 4.15 -16.73
C LEU A 50 -1.48 2.77 -17.39
N ALA A 51 -0.43 1.99 -17.11
CA ALA A 51 -0.30 0.63 -17.63
C ALA A 51 -1.41 -0.30 -17.07
N LEU A 52 -1.74 -0.18 -15.78
CA LEU A 52 -2.89 -0.88 -15.19
C LEU A 52 -4.19 -0.51 -15.88
N ALA A 53 -4.46 0.78 -16.08
CA ALA A 53 -5.66 1.26 -16.75
C ALA A 53 -5.75 0.75 -18.21
N ALA A 54 -4.63 0.76 -18.93
CA ALA A 54 -4.56 0.27 -20.31
C ALA A 54 -4.77 -1.24 -20.43
N GLY A 55 -4.45 -2.02 -19.39
CA GLY A 55 -4.71 -3.45 -19.33
C GLY A 55 -6.19 -3.81 -19.06
N GLN A 56 -7.02 -2.85 -18.64
CA GLN A 56 -8.43 -3.11 -18.35
C GLN A 56 -9.27 -3.13 -19.65
N PRO A 57 -10.25 -4.05 -19.78
CA PRO A 57 -11.18 -4.04 -20.92
C PRO A 57 -11.93 -2.71 -21.08
N CYS A 58 -12.23 -2.06 -19.95
CA CYS A 58 -12.74 -0.69 -19.88
C CYS A 58 -11.91 0.07 -18.83
N PRO A 59 -11.18 1.15 -19.20
CA PRO A 59 -10.37 1.89 -18.25
C PRO A 59 -11.20 2.47 -17.09
N PRO A 60 -10.89 2.13 -15.83
CA PRO A 60 -11.59 2.67 -14.68
C PRO A 60 -11.23 4.15 -14.45
N PRO A 61 -12.04 4.90 -13.69
CA PRO A 61 -11.67 6.22 -13.20
C PRO A 61 -10.31 6.18 -12.48
N MET A 62 -9.41 7.06 -12.91
CA MET A 62 -8.08 7.22 -12.31
C MET A 62 -7.97 8.58 -11.63
N THR A 63 -7.60 8.60 -10.35
CA THR A 63 -7.43 9.82 -9.55
C THR A 63 -6.01 9.92 -9.02
N VAL A 64 -5.38 11.08 -9.19
CA VAL A 64 -4.05 11.36 -8.64
C VAL A 64 -4.18 11.97 -7.25
N LEU A 65 -3.52 11.36 -6.25
CA LEU A 65 -3.56 11.80 -4.86
C LEU A 65 -2.15 12.21 -4.41
N PRO A 66 -1.92 13.50 -4.07
CA PRO A 66 -0.63 13.96 -3.55
C PRO A 66 -0.16 13.17 -2.32
N ASP A 67 -1.10 12.81 -1.45
CA ASP A 67 -0.86 12.04 -0.22
C ASP A 67 -0.50 10.57 -0.47
N LEU A 68 -0.37 10.11 -1.72
CA LEU A 68 0.19 8.80 -2.08
C LEU A 68 1.66 8.86 -2.53
N ARG A 69 2.32 10.03 -2.46
CA ARG A 69 3.75 10.16 -2.82
C ARG A 69 4.64 9.36 -1.86
N GLU A 70 5.90 9.14 -2.25
CA GLU A 70 6.87 8.51 -1.35
C GLU A 70 7.19 9.43 -0.16
N GLN A 71 7.70 8.86 0.93
CA GLN A 71 8.32 9.63 2.01
C GLN A 71 9.26 10.68 1.40
N TYR A 72 9.11 11.94 1.81
CA TYR A 72 10.04 12.98 1.43
C TYR A 72 11.26 12.92 2.33
N PHE A 73 12.42 12.67 1.75
CA PHE A 73 13.66 12.56 2.52
C PHE A 73 14.36 13.91 2.75
N GLY A 74 13.72 15.03 2.36
CA GLY A 74 14.25 16.38 2.54
C GLY A 74 15.62 16.53 1.88
N ILE A 75 16.61 16.99 2.66
CA ILE A 75 17.99 17.18 2.18
C ILE A 75 18.70 15.88 1.74
N ALA A 76 18.17 14.71 2.09
CA ALA A 76 18.75 13.41 1.73
C ALA A 76 18.25 12.87 0.37
N GLU A 77 17.35 13.59 -0.32
CA GLU A 77 16.85 13.19 -1.64
C GLU A 77 17.97 13.07 -2.68
N GLY A 78 18.00 11.94 -3.39
CA GLY A 78 19.02 11.63 -4.40
C GLY A 78 20.42 11.39 -3.85
N LYS A 79 20.59 11.28 -2.53
CA LYS A 79 21.88 11.06 -1.85
C LYS A 79 22.11 9.59 -1.51
N ARG A 80 23.31 9.26 -1.05
CA ARG A 80 23.70 7.89 -0.69
C ARG A 80 23.25 7.56 0.73
N PHE A 81 22.78 6.34 0.92
CA PHE A 81 22.37 5.84 2.23
C PHE A 81 23.40 4.85 2.80
N ALA A 82 23.71 4.99 4.08
CA ALA A 82 24.54 4.06 4.85
C ALA A 82 23.70 3.30 5.90
N CYS A 83 24.03 2.03 6.13
CA CYS A 83 23.28 1.16 7.05
C CYS A 83 23.35 1.61 8.52
N SER A 84 24.41 2.35 8.88
CA SER A 84 24.66 2.91 10.21
C SER A 84 25.56 4.15 10.09
N GLY A 85 25.62 4.94 11.17
CA GLY A 85 26.46 6.13 11.27
C GLY A 85 25.68 7.41 11.52
N VAL A 86 26.39 8.54 11.48
CA VAL A 86 25.82 9.90 11.52
C VAL A 86 25.80 10.50 10.12
N ILE A 87 25.08 11.60 9.93
CA ILE A 87 25.07 12.33 8.65
C ILE A 87 26.49 12.81 8.32
N ASP A 88 26.99 12.44 7.14
CA ASP A 88 28.24 12.96 6.56
C ASP A 88 27.88 13.88 5.39
N LEU A 89 27.75 15.18 5.70
CA LEU A 89 27.41 16.20 4.71
C LEU A 89 28.51 16.42 3.67
N GLN A 90 29.78 16.12 4.00
CA GLN A 90 30.89 16.28 3.06
C GLN A 90 30.86 15.20 1.98
N ARG A 91 30.47 13.98 2.35
CA ARG A 91 30.36 12.84 1.43
C ARG A 91 28.95 12.62 0.89
N GLU A 92 28.00 13.45 1.31
CA GLU A 92 26.56 13.31 1.01
C GLU A 92 26.03 11.91 1.37
N ILE A 93 26.43 11.41 2.54
CA ILE A 93 26.01 10.10 3.06
C ILE A 93 25.07 10.32 4.24
N PHE A 94 23.88 9.73 4.13
CA PHE A 94 22.83 9.81 5.14
C PHE A 94 22.59 8.42 5.75
N PRO A 95 22.42 8.28 7.07
CA PRO A 95 22.12 7.00 7.68
C PRO A 95 20.67 6.57 7.39
N VAL A 96 20.41 5.28 7.26
CA VAL A 96 19.03 4.77 7.19
C VAL A 96 18.32 5.09 8.51
N GLN A 97 17.19 5.81 8.42
CA GLN A 97 16.30 6.09 9.55
C GLN A 97 15.63 4.81 10.05
N ARG A 98 15.59 4.63 11.37
CA ARG A 98 15.06 3.42 12.01
C ARG A 98 13.87 3.72 12.92
N GLY A 99 13.88 4.87 13.58
CA GLY A 99 12.77 5.38 14.38
C GLY A 99 11.58 5.81 13.53
N ARG A 100 10.39 5.74 14.10
CA ARG A 100 9.15 6.19 13.44
C ARG A 100 9.09 7.70 13.29
N THR A 101 9.62 8.41 14.28
CA THR A 101 9.69 9.88 14.35
C THR A 101 10.97 10.45 13.75
N ASP A 102 11.90 9.59 13.29
CA ASP A 102 13.13 10.05 12.66
C ASP A 102 12.79 10.75 11.33
N SER A 103 13.31 11.96 11.15
CA SER A 103 13.24 12.70 9.90
C SER A 103 14.56 13.41 9.61
N PHE A 104 14.82 13.70 8.34
CA PHE A 104 15.91 14.59 7.94
C PHE A 104 15.39 16.03 7.93
N PRO A 105 16.26 17.05 7.98
CA PRO A 105 15.83 18.42 7.72
C PRO A 105 14.97 18.50 6.46
N GLU A 106 13.81 19.16 6.57
CA GLU A 106 12.78 19.31 5.53
C GLU A 106 12.05 18.01 5.13
N GLY A 107 12.45 16.87 5.69
CA GLY A 107 11.86 15.57 5.39
C GLY A 107 10.65 15.21 6.25
N GLU A 108 9.98 14.13 5.85
CA GLU A 108 8.92 13.48 6.60
C GLU A 108 9.50 12.37 7.48
N SER A 109 8.92 12.17 8.65
CA SER A 109 9.04 10.95 9.43
C SER A 109 8.07 9.87 8.92
N ARG A 110 8.20 8.64 9.42
CA ARG A 110 7.23 7.58 9.09
C ARG A 110 5.85 7.88 9.71
N ASP A 111 5.81 8.55 10.86
CA ASP A 111 4.54 8.97 11.47
C ASP A 111 3.85 10.05 10.64
N ASP A 112 4.60 10.96 9.99
CA ASP A 112 4.01 11.92 9.04
C ASP A 112 3.40 11.20 7.82
N VAL A 113 4.11 10.18 7.32
CA VAL A 113 3.60 9.33 6.22
C VAL A 113 2.36 8.53 6.65
N ARG A 114 2.35 7.99 7.88
CA ARG A 114 1.19 7.33 8.48
C ARG A 114 -0.02 8.27 8.55
N ALA A 115 0.18 9.47 9.09
CA ALA A 115 -0.89 10.45 9.28
C ALA A 115 -1.56 10.82 7.95
N ARG A 116 -0.80 10.98 6.86
CA ARG A 116 -1.42 11.20 5.53
C ARG A 116 -2.09 9.96 4.97
N GLY A 117 -1.57 8.77 5.23
CA GLY A 117 -2.24 7.51 4.89
C GLY A 117 -3.60 7.36 5.58
N GLU A 118 -3.70 7.74 6.85
CA GLU A 118 -4.96 7.74 7.63
C GLU A 118 -5.99 8.75 7.10
N ARG A 119 -5.54 9.92 6.63
CA ARG A 119 -6.42 10.87 5.93
C ARG A 119 -6.96 10.29 4.63
N VAL A 120 -6.09 9.73 3.78
CA VAL A 120 -6.52 9.09 2.52
C VAL A 120 -7.50 7.94 2.78
N LEU A 121 -7.25 7.12 3.82
CA LEU A 121 -8.19 6.09 4.24
C LEU A 121 -9.55 6.71 4.60
N SER A 122 -9.58 7.68 5.50
CA SER A 122 -10.83 8.27 6.02
C SER A 122 -11.61 9.04 4.95
N ASP A 123 -10.92 9.85 4.15
CA ASP A 123 -11.53 10.78 3.20
C ASP A 123 -11.96 10.11 1.89
N ILE A 124 -11.31 9.01 1.52
CA ILE A 124 -11.46 8.39 0.19
C ILE A 124 -11.83 6.92 0.28
N PHE A 125 -11.01 6.10 0.95
CA PHE A 125 -11.19 4.65 0.88
C PHE A 125 -12.34 4.14 1.75
N MET A 126 -12.65 4.81 2.86
CA MET A 126 -13.82 4.50 3.67
C MET A 126 -15.11 4.67 2.87
N ARG A 127 -15.16 5.56 1.89
CA ARG A 127 -16.34 5.71 1.03
C ARG A 127 -16.58 4.49 0.16
N HIS A 128 -15.52 3.94 -0.44
CA HIS A 128 -15.58 2.68 -1.19
C HIS A 128 -16.06 1.53 -0.31
N ILE A 129 -15.52 1.41 0.91
CA ILE A 129 -15.88 0.36 1.87
C ILE A 129 -17.35 0.50 2.29
N TRP A 130 -17.76 1.72 2.61
CA TRP A 130 -19.12 2.03 3.07
C TRP A 130 -20.18 1.77 2.00
N GLU A 131 -19.93 2.21 0.75
CA GLU A 131 -20.83 2.02 -0.38
C GLU A 131 -20.87 0.56 -0.87
N ALA A 132 -19.84 -0.23 -0.55
CA ALA A 132 -19.80 -1.64 -0.86
C ALA A 132 -20.48 -2.54 0.19
N ARG A 133 -20.96 -1.98 1.31
CA ARG A 133 -21.54 -2.76 2.40
C ARG A 133 -22.64 -3.71 1.95
N GLY A 134 -22.60 -4.94 2.45
CA GLY A 134 -23.58 -5.98 2.11
C GLY A 134 -23.46 -6.58 0.69
N ARG A 135 -22.56 -6.08 -0.16
CA ARG A 135 -22.22 -6.69 -1.46
C ARG A 135 -21.45 -7.99 -1.27
N ARG A 136 -21.21 -8.72 -2.37
CA ARG A 136 -20.39 -9.94 -2.31
C ARG A 136 -18.90 -9.58 -2.23
N PRO A 137 -18.09 -10.39 -1.53
CA PRO A 137 -16.64 -10.21 -1.55
C PRO A 137 -16.06 -10.15 -2.96
N GLY A 138 -15.16 -9.20 -3.21
CA GLY A 138 -14.48 -9.05 -4.50
C GLY A 138 -15.29 -8.41 -5.63
N GLU A 139 -16.50 -7.91 -5.34
CA GLU A 139 -17.34 -7.20 -6.31
C GLU A 139 -16.81 -5.78 -6.59
N VAL A 140 -16.22 -5.14 -5.59
CA VAL A 140 -15.56 -3.83 -5.71
C VAL A 140 -14.05 -4.03 -5.58
N ARG A 141 -13.29 -3.59 -6.57
CA ARG A 141 -11.83 -3.69 -6.64
C ARG A 141 -11.20 -2.31 -6.85
N VAL A 142 -10.30 -1.92 -5.96
CA VAL A 142 -9.60 -0.64 -6.01
C VAL A 142 -8.11 -0.86 -6.09
N ALA A 143 -7.42 -0.25 -7.06
CA ALA A 143 -5.97 -0.27 -7.13
C ALA A 143 -5.38 1.04 -6.59
N VAL A 144 -4.34 0.93 -5.77
CA VAL A 144 -3.61 2.05 -5.17
C VAL A 144 -2.13 1.92 -5.56
N VAL A 145 -1.66 2.79 -6.44
CA VAL A 145 -0.31 2.76 -7.01
C VAL A 145 0.58 3.79 -6.33
N SER A 146 1.54 3.32 -5.54
CA SER A 146 2.37 4.15 -4.68
C SER A 146 3.79 3.58 -4.54
N HIS A 147 4.43 3.71 -3.38
CA HIS A 147 5.86 3.50 -3.14
C HIS A 147 6.10 2.73 -1.85
N GLY A 148 7.35 2.32 -1.61
CA GLY A 148 7.65 1.35 -0.56
C GLY A 148 7.22 1.80 0.83
N VAL A 149 7.66 2.99 1.26
CA VAL A 149 7.34 3.50 2.61
C VAL A 149 5.87 3.89 2.69
N CYS A 150 5.37 4.60 1.67
CA CYS A 150 3.97 5.00 1.64
C CYS A 150 3.00 3.81 1.68
N ILE A 151 3.26 2.72 0.95
CA ILE A 151 2.43 1.51 0.97
C ILE A 151 2.45 0.86 2.34
N ALA A 152 3.64 0.71 2.95
CA ALA A 152 3.78 0.11 4.26
C ALA A 152 2.98 0.87 5.32
N GLU A 153 3.08 2.20 5.36
CA GLU A 153 2.33 3.01 6.33
C GLU A 153 0.84 3.11 6.00
N LEU A 154 0.45 3.00 4.73
CA LEU A 154 -0.96 3.00 4.33
C LEU A 154 -1.64 1.68 4.71
N VAL A 155 -1.03 0.52 4.42
CA VAL A 155 -1.49 -0.78 4.96
C VAL A 155 -1.55 -0.71 6.48
N GLU A 156 -0.56 -0.07 7.07
CA GLU A 156 -0.54 0.42 8.44
C GLU A 156 -1.86 1.03 8.94
N ALA A 157 -2.27 2.10 8.27
CA ALA A 157 -3.47 2.84 8.61
C ALA A 157 -4.72 1.97 8.54
N PHE A 158 -4.81 1.07 7.56
CA PHE A 158 -5.91 0.11 7.45
C PHE A 158 -5.93 -0.87 8.62
N LEU A 159 -4.80 -1.51 8.93
CA LEU A 159 -4.72 -2.47 10.02
C LEU A 159 -4.99 -1.80 11.39
N GLY A 160 -4.60 -0.54 11.56
CA GLY A 160 -4.92 0.26 12.74
C GLY A 160 -6.42 0.47 12.98
N ARG A 161 -7.29 0.23 11.99
CA ARG A 161 -8.75 0.27 12.15
C ARG A 161 -9.36 -1.08 12.51
N VAL A 162 -8.57 -2.13 12.63
CA VAL A 162 -9.05 -3.45 13.06
C VAL A 162 -8.93 -3.53 14.60
N PRO A 163 -10.03 -3.69 15.36
CA PRO A 163 -9.97 -3.58 16.83
C PRO A 163 -9.04 -4.57 17.52
N GLN A 164 -8.89 -5.78 16.96
CA GLN A 164 -7.96 -6.79 17.46
C GLN A 164 -6.49 -6.47 17.16
N PHE A 165 -6.21 -5.63 16.17
CA PHE A 165 -4.87 -5.24 15.74
C PHE A 165 -4.28 -4.11 16.58
N LEU A 166 -5.12 -3.25 17.17
CA LEU A 166 -4.73 -2.19 18.12
C LEU A 166 -3.92 -2.70 19.34
N ARG A 167 -3.81 -4.02 19.52
CA ARG A 167 -3.03 -4.66 20.59
C ARG A 167 -1.60 -5.06 20.20
N ARG A 168 -1.14 -4.77 18.97
CA ARG A 168 0.18 -5.16 18.47
C ARG A 168 0.98 -3.95 18.03
N ASP A 169 1.83 -3.45 18.91
CA ASP A 169 2.77 -2.37 18.59
C ASP A 169 3.87 -2.86 17.64
N ASN A 170 4.31 -1.97 16.74
CA ASN A 170 5.54 -2.08 15.95
C ASN A 170 5.64 -3.22 14.93
N CYS A 171 4.59 -3.39 14.17
CA CYS A 171 4.72 -4.08 12.90
C CYS A 171 5.31 -3.15 11.82
N TRP A 172 6.24 -3.68 11.04
CA TRP A 172 6.80 -2.95 9.91
C TRP A 172 7.04 -3.91 8.75
N PHE A 173 6.41 -3.60 7.63
CA PHE A 173 6.62 -4.30 6.38
C PHE A 173 7.75 -3.63 5.61
N ARG A 174 8.88 -4.35 5.46
CA ARG A 174 9.94 -3.98 4.52
C ARG A 174 9.95 -4.92 3.32
N GLY A 175 10.52 -4.43 2.20
CA GLY A 175 10.91 -5.30 1.08
C GLY A 175 9.84 -5.52 0.01
N VAL A 176 8.91 -4.58 -0.23
CA VAL A 176 7.99 -4.69 -1.36
C VAL A 176 8.78 -4.64 -2.67
N HIS A 177 8.71 -5.64 -3.56
CA HIS A 177 9.42 -5.60 -4.84
C HIS A 177 8.80 -4.58 -5.79
N ASN A 178 9.57 -4.07 -6.76
CA ASN A 178 9.00 -3.18 -7.78
C ASN A 178 7.89 -3.93 -8.54
N THR A 179 6.77 -3.26 -8.82
CA THR A 179 5.55 -3.84 -9.42
C THR A 179 4.89 -4.95 -8.62
N ALA A 180 5.37 -5.24 -7.41
CA ALA A 180 4.66 -6.13 -6.52
C ALA A 180 3.40 -5.46 -5.98
N PHE A 181 2.42 -6.29 -5.61
CA PHE A 181 1.21 -5.80 -4.95
C PHE A 181 0.84 -6.59 -3.70
N HIS A 182 0.11 -5.92 -2.82
CA HIS A 182 -0.62 -6.54 -1.71
C HIS A 182 -2.10 -6.56 -2.05
N GLU A 183 -2.77 -7.67 -1.79
CA GLU A 183 -4.20 -7.86 -1.98
C GLU A 183 -4.87 -7.99 -0.61
N LEU A 184 -5.63 -6.96 -0.23
CA LEU A 184 -6.40 -6.93 1.01
C LEU A 184 -7.89 -6.96 0.67
N GLU A 185 -8.62 -7.91 1.25
CA GLU A 185 -10.07 -7.83 1.32
C GLU A 185 -10.44 -7.07 2.60
N VAL A 186 -11.29 -6.05 2.45
CA VAL A 186 -11.65 -5.11 3.51
C VAL A 186 -13.16 -4.99 3.55
N GLY A 187 -13.72 -5.06 4.76
CA GLY A 187 -15.12 -4.74 5.06
C GLY A 187 -15.23 -4.01 6.39
N LEU A 188 -16.45 -3.68 6.77
CA LEU A 188 -16.73 -3.19 8.12
C LEU A 188 -16.72 -4.35 9.12
N GLU A 189 -16.37 -4.06 10.36
CA GLU A 189 -16.55 -5.02 11.46
C GLU A 189 -18.05 -5.37 11.60
N GLU A 190 -18.37 -6.66 11.79
CA GLU A 190 -19.74 -7.19 11.89
C GLU A 190 -20.63 -7.00 10.64
N GLU A 191 -20.03 -6.79 9.47
CA GLU A 191 -20.75 -6.64 8.21
C GLU A 191 -21.59 -7.89 7.86
N MET A 192 -22.90 -7.69 7.70
CA MET A 192 -23.83 -8.74 7.23
C MET A 192 -23.96 -8.72 5.71
N PHE A 193 -23.81 -9.89 5.07
CA PHE A 193 -23.92 -10.05 3.62
C PHE A 193 -25.37 -10.25 3.16
N GLY A 194 -25.72 -9.75 1.97
CA GLY A 194 -27.04 -10.00 1.36
C GLY A 194 -28.19 -9.19 1.97
N VAL A 195 -27.89 -8.19 2.78
CA VAL A 195 -28.85 -7.26 3.41
C VAL A 195 -28.56 -5.80 3.02
N ALA A 196 -27.91 -5.56 1.89
CA ALA A 196 -27.51 -4.22 1.45
C ALA A 196 -28.69 -3.22 1.47
N ASP A 197 -29.86 -3.65 0.98
CA ASP A 197 -31.08 -2.84 0.93
C ASP A 197 -31.60 -2.44 2.33
N LEU A 198 -31.25 -3.18 3.39
CA LEU A 198 -31.63 -2.88 4.78
C LEU A 198 -30.66 -1.92 5.48
N LEU A 199 -29.48 -1.69 4.89
CA LEU A 199 -28.45 -0.79 5.41
C LEU A 199 -28.53 0.61 4.77
N ASP A 200 -29.42 0.80 3.79
CA ASP A 200 -29.65 2.08 3.14
C ASP A 200 -30.17 3.12 4.14
N GLY A 201 -29.55 4.31 4.13
CA GLY A 201 -29.87 5.42 5.03
C GLY A 201 -29.03 5.53 6.30
N LEU A 202 -28.16 4.54 6.61
CA LEU A 202 -27.19 4.70 7.70
C LEU A 202 -26.18 5.82 7.39
N PRO A 203 -25.94 6.75 8.33
CA PRO A 203 -25.05 7.90 8.12
C PRO A 203 -23.62 7.43 7.92
N PHE A 204 -22.93 7.99 6.93
CA PHE A 204 -21.53 7.66 6.65
C PHE A 204 -20.64 7.88 7.87
N ASP A 205 -19.93 6.82 8.27
CA ASP A 205 -18.93 6.87 9.32
C ASP A 205 -17.54 6.55 8.74
N CYS A 206 -16.70 7.58 8.60
CA CYS A 206 -15.30 7.42 8.18
C CYS A 206 -14.39 6.82 9.27
N HIS A 207 -14.91 6.64 10.48
CA HIS A 207 -14.21 6.07 11.62
C HIS A 207 -14.64 4.64 11.96
N ALA A 208 -15.59 4.06 11.21
CA ALA A 208 -16.07 2.72 11.45
C ALA A 208 -14.92 1.69 11.48
N PRO A 209 -14.95 0.74 12.44
CA PRO A 209 -13.94 -0.31 12.54
C PRO A 209 -13.98 -1.24 11.32
N LEU A 210 -12.82 -1.75 10.95
CA LEU A 210 -12.63 -2.60 9.77
C LEU A 210 -12.42 -4.06 10.16
N ASP A 211 -12.86 -4.94 9.28
CA ASP A 211 -12.42 -6.33 9.21
C ASP A 211 -11.57 -6.51 7.94
N ILE A 212 -10.38 -7.08 8.08
CA ILE A 212 -9.39 -7.19 7.00
C ILE A 212 -8.85 -8.60 6.89
N LYS A 213 -8.91 -9.16 5.67
CA LYS A 213 -8.27 -10.42 5.30
C LYS A 213 -7.21 -10.13 4.26
N VAL A 214 -5.98 -10.46 4.62
CA VAL A 214 -4.86 -10.41 3.70
C VAL A 214 -4.91 -11.64 2.80
N GLN A 215 -5.10 -11.43 1.50
CA GLN A 215 -5.15 -12.51 0.51
C GLN A 215 -3.77 -12.80 -0.06
N ASP A 216 -3.02 -11.74 -0.36
CA ASP A 216 -1.70 -11.87 -0.95
C ASP A 216 -0.82 -10.67 -0.59
N VAL A 217 0.50 -10.89 -0.52
CA VAL A 217 1.44 -9.85 -0.10
C VAL A 217 2.73 -9.99 -0.86
N ASN A 218 3.15 -8.87 -1.47
CA ASN A 218 4.37 -8.78 -2.24
C ASN A 218 4.37 -9.75 -3.45
N ASN A 219 3.18 -10.03 -3.98
CA ASN A 219 3.03 -10.81 -5.20
C ASN A 219 3.67 -10.04 -6.35
N HIS A 220 4.67 -10.65 -6.95
CA HIS A 220 5.35 -10.13 -8.12
C HIS A 220 5.50 -11.26 -9.13
N TRP A 221 5.20 -10.97 -10.39
CA TRP A 221 5.24 -11.97 -11.43
C TRP A 221 6.67 -12.11 -11.97
N THR A 222 7.49 -12.89 -11.27
CA THR A 222 8.78 -13.42 -11.79
C THR A 222 8.94 -14.91 -11.42
N PRO A 223 9.52 -15.77 -12.29
CA PRO A 223 9.52 -17.24 -12.10
C PRO A 223 10.50 -17.79 -11.04
N SER A 224 10.93 -17.02 -10.05
CA SER A 224 11.88 -17.49 -9.02
C SER A 224 11.23 -17.45 -7.64
N GLU A 225 11.50 -18.49 -6.84
CA GLU A 225 10.97 -18.73 -5.49
C GLU A 225 10.90 -17.46 -4.62
N ASN A 226 9.79 -17.28 -3.90
CA ASN A 226 9.42 -16.05 -3.20
C ASN A 226 9.66 -16.12 -1.66
N PRO A 227 10.83 -15.69 -1.16
CA PRO A 227 11.13 -15.65 0.28
C PRO A 227 10.34 -14.58 1.07
N ALA A 228 9.57 -13.70 0.43
CA ALA A 228 8.75 -12.70 1.14
C ALA A 228 7.42 -13.29 1.64
N GLN A 229 6.86 -14.29 0.93
CA GLN A 229 5.58 -14.92 1.28
C GLN A 229 5.61 -15.62 2.65
N SER A 230 6.73 -16.26 2.97
CA SER A 230 6.98 -16.91 4.27
C SER A 230 7.13 -15.90 5.43
N LYS A 231 7.74 -14.72 5.19
CA LYS A 231 7.89 -13.67 6.21
C LYS A 231 6.56 -13.03 6.60
N ILE A 232 5.66 -12.84 5.63
CA ILE A 232 4.34 -12.26 5.86
C ILE A 232 3.37 -13.28 6.47
N THR A 233 3.41 -14.54 6.03
CA THR A 233 2.61 -15.61 6.65
C THR A 233 3.00 -15.81 8.11
N ALA A 234 4.31 -15.76 8.42
CA ALA A 234 4.82 -15.75 9.79
C ALA A 234 4.38 -14.49 10.58
N TYR A 235 4.38 -13.31 9.95
CA TYR A 235 3.92 -12.06 10.55
C TYR A 235 2.41 -12.07 10.88
N LEU A 236 1.56 -12.54 9.96
CA LEU A 236 0.11 -12.66 10.18
C LEU A 236 -0.22 -13.75 11.22
N ALA A 237 0.62 -14.80 11.30
CA ALA A 237 0.58 -15.80 12.37
C ALA A 237 1.14 -15.29 13.72
N GLY A 238 1.55 -14.02 13.82
CA GLY A 238 2.01 -13.40 15.07
C GLY A 238 3.47 -13.66 15.43
N ASN A 239 4.31 -14.09 14.48
CA ASN A 239 5.72 -14.41 14.70
C ASN A 239 6.62 -13.23 14.26
N THR A 240 6.90 -12.33 15.20
CA THR A 240 7.70 -11.10 14.99
C THR A 240 9.21 -11.34 14.83
N ARG A 241 9.69 -12.59 14.95
CA ARG A 241 11.12 -12.94 14.85
C ARG A 241 11.65 -13.07 13.41
N ALA A 242 10.82 -12.99 12.39
CA ALA A 242 11.23 -13.16 10.99
C ALA A 242 11.83 -11.88 10.33
N ILE A 243 12.06 -10.81 11.12
CA ILE A 243 12.54 -9.49 10.64
C ILE A 243 13.96 -9.20 11.15
N GLU A 244 14.72 -10.22 11.54
CA GLU A 244 16.16 -10.07 11.79
C GLU A 244 16.96 -10.75 10.69
N CYS A 245 17.84 -9.96 10.10
CA CYS A 245 18.84 -10.32 9.10
C CYS A 245 18.28 -10.59 7.70
N ASP A 246 18.24 -9.55 6.87
CA ASP A 246 18.90 -9.62 5.57
C ASP A 246 19.62 -8.29 5.34
N GLY A 247 20.95 -8.40 5.26
CA GLY A 247 21.85 -7.34 4.79
C GLY A 247 21.66 -7.07 3.28
N PRO A 248 22.53 -6.22 2.71
CA PRO A 248 22.23 -5.22 1.67
C PRO A 248 21.38 -5.67 0.47
#